data_AF-A0A2S7SSS8-F1
#
_entry.id   AF-A0A2S7SSS8-F1
#
_cell.length_a   1.000
_cell.length_b   1.000
_cell.length_c   1.000
_cell.angle_alpha   90.00
_cell.angle_beta   90.00
_cell.angle_gamma   90.00
#
_symmetry.space_group_name_H-M   'P 1'
#
loop_
_entity.id
_entity.type
_entity.pdbx_description
1 polymer ?
#
loop_
_entity_poly.entity_id
_entity_poly.type
_entity_poly.pdbx_seq_one_letter_code
_entity_poly.pdbx_strand_id
1 'polypeptide(L)'
;MVHNTATKSHTVHLDILMDVLSILFDNEIAFTVEGIDDDEQTLLIRTHTDKKSSHHKDAMENIKILTSDYSFYRYSSDGQSAGLDIDIEGNDD
;
A
#
# COMPACT_ATOMS: atom_id res chain seq x y z
N MET A 1 4.23 34.14 -1.51
CA MET A 1 4.80 32.80 -1.25
C MET A 1 3.97 31.78 -2.01
N VAL A 2 4.57 31.02 -2.92
CA VAL A 2 3.86 29.94 -3.64
C VAL A 2 3.83 28.74 -2.70
N HIS A 3 2.65 28.27 -2.32
CA HIS A 3 2.50 27.03 -1.57
C HIS A 3 2.97 25.87 -2.46
N ASN A 4 4.20 25.39 -2.24
CA ASN A 4 4.81 24.31 -3.02
C ASN A 4 4.38 22.93 -2.51
N THR A 5 3.15 22.83 -2.02
CA THR A 5 2.58 21.66 -1.40
C THR A 5 1.80 20.85 -2.43
N ALA A 6 2.03 19.54 -2.47
CA ALA A 6 1.20 18.56 -3.13
C ALA A 6 0.35 17.84 -2.07
N THR A 7 -0.90 17.56 -2.41
CA THR A 7 -1.77 16.72 -1.60
C THR A 7 -2.15 15.48 -2.39
N LYS A 8 -2.12 14.31 -1.75
CA LYS A 8 -2.52 13.05 -2.38
C LYS A 8 -3.12 12.12 -1.35
N SER A 9 -4.23 11.47 -1.71
CA SER A 9 -4.86 10.44 -0.89
C SER A 9 -4.38 9.05 -1.30
N HIS A 10 -4.21 8.16 -0.33
CA HIS A 10 -3.74 6.79 -0.49
C HIS A 10 -4.62 5.88 0.37
N THR A 11 -5.04 4.74 -0.19
CA THR A 11 -5.69 3.67 0.56
C THR A 11 -4.62 2.76 1.14
N VAL A 12 -4.63 2.57 2.45
CA VAL A 12 -3.61 1.83 3.20
C VAL A 12 -4.30 0.72 3.98
N HIS A 13 -3.82 -0.51 3.85
CA HIS A 13 -4.34 -1.60 4.65
C HIS A 13 -3.84 -1.53 6.09
N LEU A 14 -4.67 -1.93 7.05
CA LEU A 14 -4.38 -1.87 8.48
C LEU A 14 -3.10 -2.64 8.86
N ASP A 15 -2.85 -3.78 8.21
CA ASP A 15 -1.65 -4.61 8.45
C ASP A 15 -0.33 -3.89 8.17
N ILE A 16 -0.31 -2.94 7.23
CA ILE A 16 0.89 -2.16 6.86
C ILE A 16 0.81 -0.71 7.34
N LEU A 17 -0.22 -0.37 8.12
CA LEU A 17 -0.45 1.00 8.56
C LEU A 17 0.73 1.54 9.36
N MET A 18 1.30 0.73 10.25
CA MET A 18 2.41 1.16 11.10
C MET A 18 3.68 1.45 10.30
N ASP A 19 3.95 0.68 9.24
CA ASP A 19 5.08 0.92 8.34
C ASP A 19 4.89 2.22 7.55
N VAL A 20 3.68 2.45 7.04
CA VAL A 20 3.33 3.70 6.36
C VAL A 20 3.46 4.91 7.30
N LEU A 21 2.92 4.81 8.52
CA LEU A 21 3.03 5.88 9.53
C LEU A 21 4.49 6.17 9.89
N SER A 22 5.33 5.15 10.03
CA SER A 22 6.76 5.31 10.31
C SER A 22 7.45 6.11 9.20
N ILE A 23 7.19 5.77 7.92
CA ILE A 23 7.72 6.53 6.78
C ILE A 23 7.26 7.99 6.82
N LEU A 24 5.98 8.24 7.13
CA LEU A 24 5.44 9.60 7.18
C LEU A 24 6.09 10.42 8.31
N PHE A 25 6.27 9.84 9.49
CA PHE A 25 6.90 10.52 10.63
C PHE A 25 8.39 10.78 10.41
N ASP A 26 9.14 9.80 9.92
CA ASP A 26 10.59 9.93 9.67
C ASP A 26 10.92 10.99 8.61
N ASN A 27 9.96 11.30 7.75
CA ASN A 27 10.10 12.30 6.68
C ASN A 27 9.33 13.59 6.94
N GLU A 28 8.82 13.79 8.16
CA GLU A 28 8.06 15.00 8.57
C GLU A 28 6.87 15.32 7.64
N ILE A 29 6.22 14.30 7.09
CA ILE A 29 5.12 14.44 6.15
C ILE A 29 3.81 14.52 6.93
N ALA A 30 3.22 15.72 6.97
CA ALA A 30 1.90 15.91 7.54
C ALA A 30 0.84 15.09 6.79
N PHE A 31 -0.10 14.50 7.52
CA PHE A 31 -1.18 13.70 6.96
C PHE A 31 -2.48 13.87 7.75
N THR A 32 -3.59 13.55 7.09
CA THR A 32 -4.93 13.49 7.68
C THR A 32 -5.61 12.19 7.29
N VAL A 33 -6.30 11.55 8.24
CA VAL A 33 -7.18 10.41 7.97
C VAL A 33 -8.51 10.93 7.46
N GLU A 34 -8.94 10.45 6.30
CA GLU A 34 -10.15 10.90 5.60
C GLU A 34 -11.32 9.94 5.76
N GLY A 35 -11.02 8.66 5.98
CA GLY A 35 -12.01 7.60 6.08
C GLY A 35 -11.40 6.28 6.53
N ILE A 36 -12.26 5.41 7.01
CA ILE A 36 -11.96 4.04 7.44
C ILE A 36 -12.99 3.14 6.77
N ASP A 37 -12.52 2.06 6.16
CA ASP A 37 -13.34 0.97 5.67
C ASP A 37 -13.06 -0.26 6.53
N ASP A 38 -14.01 -0.57 7.42
CA ASP A 38 -13.89 -1.69 8.35
C ASP A 38 -14.06 -3.04 7.65
N ASP A 39 -14.78 -3.11 6.52
CA ASP A 39 -15.01 -4.36 5.80
C ASP A 39 -13.74 -4.77 5.04
N GLU A 40 -13.09 -3.81 4.39
CA GLU A 40 -11.84 -4.05 3.65
C GLU A 40 -10.59 -3.97 4.53
N GLN A 41 -10.73 -3.53 5.79
CA GLN A 41 -9.66 -3.26 6.75
C GLN A 41 -8.65 -2.23 6.21
N THR A 42 -9.16 -1.12 5.64
CA THR A 42 -8.32 -0.07 5.04
C THR A 42 -8.61 1.33 5.61
N LEU A 43 -7.60 2.21 5.53
CA LEU A 43 -7.71 3.63 5.83
C LEU A 43 -7.40 4.46 4.59
N LEU A 44 -8.18 5.53 4.40
CA LEU A 44 -7.86 6.57 3.44
C LEU A 44 -7.05 7.67 4.12
N ILE A 45 -5.79 7.84 3.71
CA ILE A 45 -4.87 8.84 4.28
C ILE A 45 -4.52 9.86 3.21
N ARG A 46 -4.72 11.15 3.50
CA ARG A 46 -4.24 12.26 2.67
C ARG A 46 -2.91 12.80 3.21
N THR A 47 -1.89 12.79 2.38
CA THR A 47 -0.57 13.34 2.72
C THR A 47 -0.38 14.75 2.15
N HIS A 48 0.44 15.56 2.81
CA HIS A 48 0.81 16.91 2.42
C HIS A 48 2.33 16.96 2.23
N THR A 49 2.79 16.98 0.98
CA THR A 49 4.21 16.88 0.62
C THR A 49 4.77 18.17 0.03
N ASP A 50 6.05 18.46 0.23
CA ASP A 50 6.75 19.53 -0.48
C ASP A 50 7.29 18.99 -1.81
N LYS A 51 6.87 19.57 -2.94
CA LYS A 51 7.29 19.15 -4.29
C LYS A 51 8.80 19.34 -4.54
N LYS A 52 9.48 20.17 -3.74
CA LYS A 52 10.93 20.41 -3.84
C LYS A 52 11.74 19.49 -2.94
N SER A 53 11.14 18.86 -1.93
CA SER A 53 11.83 17.93 -1.05
C SER A 53 12.03 16.60 -1.79
N SER A 54 13.30 16.21 -1.98
CA SER A 54 13.64 14.88 -2.50
C SER A 54 13.22 13.78 -1.52
N HIS A 55 13.44 14.01 -0.22
CA HIS A 55 13.01 13.08 0.83
C HIS A 55 11.51 12.78 0.78
N HIS A 56 10.66 13.80 0.54
CA HIS A 56 9.23 13.56 0.42
C HIS A 56 8.88 12.77 -0.85
N LYS A 57 9.64 12.92 -1.94
CA LYS A 57 9.43 12.12 -3.16
C LYS A 57 9.78 10.67 -2.90
N ASP A 58 10.95 10.41 -2.31
CA ASP A 58 11.44 9.06 -1.99
C ASP A 58 10.48 8.37 -1.01
N ALA A 59 10.01 9.09 0.02
CA ALA A 59 9.01 8.59 0.95
C ALA A 59 7.69 8.20 0.27
N MET A 60 7.20 9.02 -0.68
CA MET A 60 5.99 8.69 -1.43
C MET A 60 6.18 7.50 -2.37
N GLU A 61 7.38 7.30 -2.90
CA GLU A 61 7.72 6.12 -3.70
C GLU A 61 7.74 4.85 -2.83
N ASN A 62 8.34 4.91 -1.64
CA ASN A 62 8.36 3.81 -0.69
C ASN A 62 6.95 3.40 -0.26
N ILE A 63 6.07 4.36 0.08
CA ILE A 63 4.67 4.07 0.43
C ILE A 63 3.94 3.43 -0.75
N LYS A 64 4.17 3.90 -1.98
CA LYS A 64 3.58 3.32 -3.19
C LYS A 64 4.02 1.87 -3.40
N ILE A 65 5.30 1.56 -3.22
CA ILE A 65 5.83 0.20 -3.36
C ILE A 65 5.22 -0.70 -2.29
N LEU A 66 5.29 -0.28 -1.02
CA LEU A 66 4.74 -1.05 0.11
C LEU A 66 3.26 -1.39 -0.06
N THR A 67 2.44 -0.42 -0.43
CA THR A 67 1.00 -0.62 -0.66
C THR A 67 0.73 -1.54 -1.86
N SER A 68 1.50 -1.39 -2.94
CA SER A 68 1.40 -2.25 -4.12
C SER A 68 1.79 -3.69 -3.81
N ASP A 69 2.93 -3.89 -3.15
CA ASP A 69 3.45 -5.22 -2.80
C ASP A 69 2.49 -5.95 -1.86
N TYR A 70 1.99 -5.26 -0.84
CA TYR A 70 1.00 -5.84 0.07
C TYR A 70 -0.27 -6.27 -0.69
N SER A 71 -0.79 -5.42 -1.58
CA SER A 71 -1.95 -5.79 -2.38
C SER A 71 -1.69 -7.03 -3.25
N PHE A 72 -0.52 -7.10 -3.89
CA PHE A 72 -0.13 -8.24 -4.72
C PHE A 72 -0.09 -9.54 -3.92
N TYR A 73 0.51 -9.54 -2.73
CA TYR A 73 0.57 -10.72 -1.87
C TYR A 73 -0.79 -11.11 -1.31
N ARG A 74 -1.62 -10.14 -0.90
CA ARG A 74 -3.00 -10.39 -0.45
C ARG A 74 -3.86 -11.00 -1.54
N TYR A 75 -3.82 -10.46 -2.76
CA TYR A 75 -4.55 -11.05 -3.89
C TYR A 75 -3.99 -12.43 -4.28
N SER A 76 -2.69 -12.67 -4.11
CA SER A 76 -2.09 -13.98 -4.34
C SER A 76 -2.48 -15.00 -3.27
N SER A 77 -2.58 -14.59 -2.00
CA SER A 77 -3.01 -15.46 -0.89
C SER A 77 -4.50 -15.77 -0.95
N ASP A 78 -5.31 -14.80 -1.35
CA ASP A 78 -6.77 -14.94 -1.42
C ASP A 78 -7.21 -15.60 -2.75
N GLY A 79 -6.32 -15.68 -3.74
CA GLY A 79 -6.63 -16.06 -5.11
C GLY A 79 -5.92 -17.29 -5.70
N GLN A 80 -4.94 -17.92 -5.04
CA GLN A 80 -4.26 -19.11 -5.60
C GLN A 80 -3.85 -20.15 -4.54
N SER A 81 -4.81 -20.98 -4.11
CA SER A 81 -4.64 -22.40 -4.42
C SER A 81 -4.76 -22.53 -5.95
N ALA A 82 -3.69 -22.22 -6.67
CA ALA A 82 -3.57 -22.65 -8.05
C ALA A 82 -3.63 -24.17 -7.98
N GLY A 83 -4.80 -24.72 -8.32
CA GLY A 83 -4.99 -26.14 -8.53
C GLY A 83 -3.98 -26.58 -9.56
N LEU A 84 -2.87 -27.14 -9.08
CA LEU A 84 -2.17 -28.18 -9.80
C LEU A 84 -3.05 -29.42 -9.65
N ASP A 85 -4.16 -29.43 -10.39
CA ASP A 85 -4.78 -30.68 -10.82
C ASP A 85 -3.75 -31.32 -11.76
N ILE A 86 -2.84 -32.08 -11.16
CA ILE A 86 -2.04 -33.04 -11.91
C ILE A 86 -3.03 -34.14 -12.26
N ASP A 87 -3.55 -34.10 -13.48
CA ASP A 87 -4.16 -35.27 -14.11
C ASP A 87 -3.10 -36.37 -14.15
N ILE A 88 -3.10 -37.25 -13.14
CA ILE A 88 -2.41 -38.52 -13.22
C ILE A 88 -3.33 -39.40 -14.06
N GLU A 89 -3.16 -39.37 -15.39
CA GLU A 89 -3.65 -40.45 -16.24
C GLU A 89 -2.96 -41.74 -15.78
N GLY A 90 -3.71 -42.55 -15.03
CA GLY A 90 -3.35 -43.91 -14.70
C GLY A 90 -3.30 -44.71 -16.00
N ASN A 91 -2.08 -45.00 -16.45
CA ASN A 91 -1.84 -45.97 -17.50
C ASN A 91 -1.94 -47.37 -16.87
N ASP A 92 -3.17 -47.87 -16.70
CA ASP A 92 -3.43 -49.29 -16.43
C ASP A 92 -3.14 -50.10 -17.70
N ASP A 93 -2.12 -50.97 -17.58
CA ASP A 93 -1.80 -52.19 -18.34
C ASP A 93 -1.95 -52.25 -19.88
#